data_AF-A0A8J4XRZ7-F1
#
_entry.id   AF-A0A8J4XRZ7-F1
#
_cell.length_a   1.000
_cell.length_b   1.000
_cell.length_c   1.000
_cell.angle_alpha   90.00
_cell.angle_beta   90.00
_cell.angle_gamma   90.00
#
_symmetry.space_group_name_H-M   'P 1'
#
loop_
_entity.id
_entity.type
_entity.pdbx_description
1 polymer ?
#
loop_
_entity_poly.entity_id
_entity_poly.type
_entity_poly.pdbx_seq_one_letter_code
_entity_poly.pdbx_strand_id
1 'polypeptide(L)'
;MDTNPHVRHTFWSTFIFGFYLTTSLGLTQYAYQRLASVRTLQISKGLMWFFLPGFWCMWILFFFSGMVAYAVYSTYDPLTSGKIEKADQILPFLVTDKLGHIPGVSGLFMAAVYGAVLSTFSSMGNSVACVLWEDFLKPLSYFRGLSDSSAIRVIYIYYI
;
A
#
# COMPACT_ATOMS: atom_id res chain seq x y z
N MET A 1 6.15 -3.83 -27.57
CA MET A 1 5.59 -2.79 -26.68
C MET A 1 4.28 -2.35 -27.28
N ASP A 2 3.22 -3.13 -27.05
CA ASP A 2 1.96 -2.98 -27.78
C ASP A 2 1.11 -1.87 -27.15
N THR A 3 0.52 -1.03 -28.00
CA THR A 3 -0.39 0.07 -27.63
C THR A 3 -1.86 -0.31 -27.72
N ASN A 4 -2.14 -1.61 -27.83
CA ASN A 4 -3.50 -2.11 -28.05
C ASN A 4 -4.37 -1.93 -26.78
N PRO A 5 -5.47 -1.16 -26.84
CA PRO A 5 -6.33 -0.87 -25.69
C PRO A 5 -7.14 -2.07 -25.18
N HIS A 6 -7.19 -3.19 -25.92
CA HIS A 6 -7.86 -4.42 -25.48
C HIS A 6 -7.00 -5.30 -24.57
N VAL A 7 -5.70 -5.00 -24.45
CA VAL A 7 -4.79 -5.75 -23.58
C VAL A 7 -4.91 -5.20 -22.16
N ARG A 8 -5.25 -6.08 -21.20
CA ARG A 8 -5.56 -5.73 -19.80
C ARG A 8 -4.46 -4.91 -19.10
N HIS A 9 -3.20 -5.24 -19.37
CA HIS A 9 -2.03 -4.50 -18.87
C HIS A 9 -0.99 -4.40 -19.99
N THR A 10 -0.84 -3.20 -20.56
CA THR A 10 0.31 -2.85 -21.40
C THR A 10 1.35 -2.13 -20.56
N PHE A 11 2.57 -2.04 -21.07
CA PHE A 11 3.63 -1.23 -20.44
C PHE A 11 3.15 0.22 -20.26
N TRP A 12 2.54 0.80 -21.30
CA TRP A 12 2.05 2.18 -21.29
C TRP A 12 0.86 2.39 -20.35
N SER A 13 -0.13 1.49 -20.38
CA SER A 13 -1.28 1.60 -19.47
C SER A 13 -0.86 1.45 -18.01
N THR A 14 0.08 0.55 -17.72
CA THR A 14 0.58 0.32 -16.36
C THR A 14 1.41 1.50 -15.87
N PHE A 15 2.25 2.08 -16.73
CA PHE A 15 3.06 3.25 -16.36
C PHE A 15 2.21 4.48 -16.07
N ILE A 16 1.27 4.81 -16.97
CA ILE A 16 0.38 5.96 -16.82
C ILE A 16 -0.53 5.77 -15.60
N PHE A 17 -1.14 4.59 -15.46
CA PHE A 17 -2.01 4.29 -14.32
C PHE A 17 -1.24 4.25 -13.00
N GLY A 18 -0.02 3.70 -12.99
CA GLY A 18 0.85 3.69 -11.82
C GLY A 18 1.26 5.08 -11.35
N PHE A 19 1.54 5.99 -12.29
CA PHE A 19 1.80 7.39 -11.98
C PHE A 19 0.56 8.07 -11.40
N TYR A 20 -0.60 7.89 -12.04
CA TYR A 20 -1.88 8.42 -11.55
C TYR A 20 -2.21 7.92 -10.13
N LEU A 21 -2.10 6.61 -9.91
CA LEU A 21 -2.34 6.00 -8.60
C LEU A 21 -1.41 6.62 -7.55
N THR A 22 -0.12 6.73 -7.87
CA THR A 22 0.88 7.33 -6.97
C THR A 22 0.52 8.75 -6.56
N THR A 23 0.14 9.62 -7.50
CA THR A 23 -0.28 10.99 -7.18
C THR A 23 -1.59 11.00 -6.38
N SER A 24 -2.51 10.10 -6.68
CA SER A 24 -3.79 10.00 -5.97
C SER A 24 -3.66 9.57 -4.51
N LEU A 25 -2.61 8.81 -4.14
CA LEU A 25 -2.36 8.39 -2.75
C LEU A 25 -2.26 9.58 -1.79
N GLY A 26 -1.72 10.71 -2.25
CA GLY A 26 -1.63 11.94 -1.44
C GLY A 26 -2.97 12.61 -1.17
N LEU A 27 -4.00 12.28 -1.95
CA LEU A 27 -5.37 12.82 -1.81
C LEU A 27 -6.27 11.93 -0.96
N THR A 28 -5.77 10.79 -0.51
CA THR A 28 -6.56 9.84 0.29
C THR A 28 -6.78 10.35 1.72
N GLN A 29 -7.89 9.92 2.31
CA GLN A 29 -8.26 10.34 3.68
C GLN A 29 -7.22 9.95 4.71
N TYR A 30 -6.59 8.77 4.61
CA TYR A 30 -5.58 8.33 5.58
C TYR A 30 -4.29 9.17 5.48
N ALA A 31 -3.92 9.61 4.27
CA ALA A 31 -2.79 10.52 4.08
C ALA A 31 -3.10 11.90 4.67
N TYR A 32 -4.31 12.41 4.41
CA TYR A 32 -4.77 13.68 4.98
C TYR A 32 -4.78 13.65 6.52
N GLN A 33 -5.37 12.62 7.13
CA GLN A 33 -5.44 12.46 8.59
C GLN A 33 -4.04 12.47 9.23
N ARG A 34 -3.06 11.80 8.61
CA ARG A 34 -1.68 11.76 9.10
C ARG A 34 -1.03 13.15 9.06
N LEU A 35 -1.23 13.91 7.98
CA LEU A 35 -0.69 15.27 7.85
C LEU A 35 -1.42 16.27 8.77
N ALA A 36 -2.74 16.15 8.91
CA ALA A 36 -3.56 17.01 9.78
C ALA A 36 -3.27 16.83 11.28
N SER A 37 -2.73 15.67 11.68
CA SER A 37 -2.30 15.41 13.06
C SER A 37 -1.04 16.18 13.49
N VAL A 38 -0.33 16.80 12.53
CA VAL A 38 0.91 17.56 12.78
C VAL A 38 0.57 18.97 13.25
N ARG A 39 1.30 19.46 14.27
CA ARG A 39 1.04 20.76 14.93
C ARG A 39 1.04 21.98 13.99
N THR A 40 1.83 21.95 12.92
CA THR A 40 2.04 23.11 12.04
C THR A 40 2.16 22.68 10.58
N LEU A 41 1.55 23.46 9.69
CA LEU A 41 1.59 23.24 8.24
C LEU A 41 3.02 23.18 7.67
N GLN A 42 3.94 23.99 8.19
CA GLN A 42 5.35 23.99 7.75
C GLN A 42 6.03 22.64 8.02
N ILE A 43 5.79 22.05 9.19
CA ILE A 43 6.35 20.74 9.57
C ILE A 43 5.73 19.65 8.70
N SER A 44 4.41 19.71 8.46
CA SER A 44 3.72 18.79 7.56
C SER A 44 4.28 18.81 6.14
N LYS A 45 4.58 19.99 5.60
CA LYS A 45 5.23 20.15 4.28
C LYS A 45 6.65 19.58 4.27
N GLY A 46 7.43 19.83 5.33
CA GLY A 46 8.78 19.27 5.48
C GLY A 46 8.78 17.74 5.53
N LEU A 47 7.85 17.14 6.28
CA LEU A 47 7.65 15.68 6.33
C LEU A 47 7.32 15.09 4.95
N MET A 48 6.49 15.78 4.16
CA MET A 48 6.15 15.33 2.81
C MET A 48 7.37 15.34 1.89
N TRP A 49 8.18 16.39 1.94
CA TRP A 49 9.44 16.46 1.18
C TRP A 49 10.44 15.39 1.59
N PHE A 50 10.46 14.99 2.87
CA PHE A 50 11.27 13.86 3.34
C PHE A 50 10.72 12.50 2.90
N PHE A 51 9.39 12.34 2.86
CA PHE A 51 8.74 11.09 2.46
C PHE A 51 8.91 10.78 0.96
N LEU A 52 8.80 11.79 0.10
CA LEU A 52 8.88 11.65 -1.36
C LEU A 52 10.12 10.89 -1.86
N PRO A 53 11.37 11.21 -1.49
CA PRO A 53 12.55 10.49 -1.96
C PRO A 53 12.59 9.04 -1.49
N GLY A 54 12.13 8.76 -0.25
CA GLY A 54 12.03 7.39 0.25
C GLY A 54 11.02 6.56 -0.56
N PHE A 55 9.89 7.16 -0.89
CA PHE A 55 8.87 6.55 -1.73
C PHE A 55 9.39 6.26 -3.16
N TRP A 56 10.08 7.21 -3.79
CA TRP A 56 10.73 6.99 -5.09
C TRP A 56 11.78 5.89 -5.05
N CYS A 57 12.61 5.86 -4.00
CA CYS A 57 13.62 4.82 -3.80
C CYS A 57 12.97 3.43 -3.73
N MET A 58 11.88 3.28 -2.96
CA MET A 58 11.14 2.02 -2.88
C MET A 58 10.59 1.59 -4.25
N TRP A 59 10.02 2.50 -5.04
CA TRP A 59 9.53 2.18 -6.39
C TRP A 59 10.63 1.67 -7.31
N ILE A 60 11.79 2.32 -7.31
CA ILE A 60 12.95 1.88 -8.10
C ILE A 60 13.36 0.47 -7.70
N LEU A 61 13.39 0.17 -6.40
CA LEU A 61 13.70 -1.18 -5.89
C LEU A 61 12.67 -2.23 -6.34
N PHE A 62 11.37 -1.90 -6.36
CA PHE A 62 10.34 -2.81 -6.87
C PHE A 62 10.45 -3.06 -8.38
N PHE A 63 10.74 -2.02 -9.18
CA PHE A 63 10.99 -2.20 -10.59
C PHE A 63 12.24 -3.05 -10.85
N PHE A 64 13.31 -2.79 -10.10
CA PHE A 64 14.54 -3.55 -10.21
C PHE A 64 14.35 -5.02 -9.82
N SER A 65 13.63 -5.31 -8.74
CA SER A 65 13.33 -6.70 -8.34
C SER A 65 12.47 -7.43 -9.39
N GLY A 66 11.52 -6.74 -10.03
CA GLY A 66 10.76 -7.28 -11.16
C GLY A 66 11.63 -7.60 -12.37
N MET A 67 12.58 -6.72 -12.72
CA MET A 67 13.54 -6.98 -13.80
C MET A 67 14.47 -8.16 -13.49
N VAL A 68 14.93 -8.27 -12.24
CA VAL A 68 15.73 -9.42 -11.80
C VAL A 68 14.93 -10.72 -11.90
N ALA A 69 13.66 -10.73 -11.45
CA ALA A 69 12.78 -11.89 -11.59
C ALA A 69 12.60 -12.28 -13.06
N TYR A 70 12.38 -11.29 -13.94
CA TYR A 70 12.28 -11.52 -15.39
C TYR A 70 13.57 -12.12 -15.97
N ALA A 71 14.74 -11.58 -15.62
CA ALA A 71 16.02 -12.09 -16.11
C ALA A 71 16.28 -13.53 -15.64
N VAL A 72 16.03 -13.83 -14.38
CA VAL A 72 16.26 -15.16 -13.76
C VAL A 72 15.32 -16.23 -14.34
N TYR A 73 14.06 -15.88 -14.58
CA TYR A 73 13.04 -16.84 -15.04
C TYR A 73 12.73 -16.74 -16.54
N SER A 74 13.57 -16.05 -17.32
CA SER A 74 13.41 -15.89 -18.77
C SER A 74 13.42 -17.22 -19.54
N THR A 75 14.23 -18.18 -19.11
CA THR A 75 14.37 -19.50 -19.74
C THR A 75 13.50 -20.57 -19.09
N TYR A 76 13.23 -20.44 -17.79
CA TYR A 76 12.45 -21.39 -17.00
C TYR A 76 11.42 -20.63 -16.17
N ASP A 77 10.19 -20.61 -16.67
CA ASP A 77 9.11 -19.90 -16.01
C ASP A 77 8.52 -20.73 -14.84
N PRO A 78 8.57 -20.21 -13.60
CA PRO A 78 8.05 -20.90 -12.42
C PRO A 78 6.52 -21.08 -12.48
N LEU A 79 5.81 -20.27 -13.26
CA LEU A 79 4.35 -20.34 -13.40
C LEU A 79 3.95 -21.55 -14.24
N THR A 80 4.54 -21.72 -15.43
CA THR A 80 4.27 -22.86 -16.31
C THR A 80 4.80 -24.18 -15.77
N SER A 81 5.85 -24.15 -14.93
CA SER A 81 6.37 -25.34 -14.24
C SER A 81 5.58 -25.74 -12.99
N GLY A 82 4.52 -25.02 -12.64
CA GLY A 82 3.64 -25.36 -11.51
C GLY A 82 4.26 -25.12 -10.13
N LYS A 83 5.36 -24.37 -10.05
CA LYS A 83 6.01 -24.02 -8.77
C LYS A 83 5.32 -22.85 -8.06
N ILE A 84 4.61 -22.01 -8.82
CA ILE A 84 3.74 -20.94 -8.32
C ILE A 84 2.35 -21.07 -8.94
N GLU A 85 1.30 -20.79 -8.17
CA GLU A 85 -0.09 -20.84 -8.66
C GLU A 85 -0.50 -19.53 -9.34
N LYS A 86 0.08 -18.41 -8.89
CA LYS A 86 -0.26 -17.06 -9.35
C LYS A 86 1.00 -16.27 -9.68
N ALA A 87 0.91 -15.42 -10.71
CA ALA A 87 2.02 -14.56 -11.14
C ALA A 87 2.52 -13.62 -10.01
N ASP A 88 1.62 -13.17 -9.12
CA ASP A 88 1.97 -12.26 -8.01
C ASP A 88 2.90 -12.91 -6.96
N GLN A 89 3.02 -14.24 -6.96
CA GLN A 89 3.87 -14.98 -6.02
C GLN A 89 5.32 -15.08 -6.49
N ILE A 90 5.67 -14.50 -7.64
CA ILE A 90 7.00 -14.65 -8.24
C ILE A 90 8.11 -14.03 -7.39
N LEU A 91 7.85 -12.90 -6.72
CA LEU A 91 8.83 -12.25 -5.85
C LEU A 91 9.08 -13.04 -4.55
N PRO A 92 8.04 -13.46 -3.80
CA PRO A 92 8.23 -14.40 -2.69
C PRO A 92 9.00 -15.67 -3.10
N PHE A 93 8.64 -16.25 -4.26
CA PHE A 93 9.31 -17.43 -4.80
C PHE A 93 10.78 -17.16 -5.12
N LEU A 94 11.12 -16.02 -5.74
CA LEU A 94 12.49 -15.62 -6.02
C LEU A 94 13.34 -15.53 -4.74
N VAL A 95 12.78 -14.97 -3.67
CA VAL A 95 13.48 -14.86 -2.38
C VAL A 95 13.73 -16.26 -1.80
N THR A 96 12.74 -17.13 -1.80
CA THR A 96 12.91 -18.50 -1.30
C THR A 96 13.87 -19.33 -2.17
N ASP A 97 13.81 -19.21 -3.49
CA ASP A 97 14.65 -19.96 -4.45
C ASP A 97 16.12 -19.52 -4.39
N LYS A 98 16.39 -18.21 -4.38
CA LYS A 98 17.77 -17.68 -4.44
C LYS A 98 18.39 -17.40 -3.08
N LEU A 99 17.60 -16.91 -2.12
CA LEU A 99 18.08 -16.54 -0.78
C LEU A 99 17.70 -17.56 0.29
N GLY A 100 17.06 -18.68 -0.06
CA GLY A 100 16.65 -19.72 0.89
C GLY A 100 17.81 -20.42 1.63
N HIS A 101 19.05 -20.29 1.13
CA HIS A 101 20.25 -20.77 1.81
C HIS A 101 20.58 -19.95 3.08
N ILE A 102 20.04 -18.73 3.22
CA ILE A 102 20.22 -17.90 4.41
C ILE A 102 19.02 -18.14 5.34
N PRO A 103 19.24 -18.72 6.54
CA PRO A 103 18.15 -19.04 7.46
C PRO A 103 17.44 -17.76 7.91
N GLY A 104 16.11 -17.75 7.82
CA GLY A 104 15.26 -16.66 8.30
C GLY A 104 14.97 -15.54 7.28
N VAL A 105 15.69 -15.44 6.15
CA VAL A 105 15.48 -14.35 5.17
C VAL A 105 14.10 -14.42 4.52
N SER A 106 13.64 -15.62 4.14
CA SER A 106 12.30 -15.79 3.59
C SER A 106 11.20 -15.41 4.59
N GLY A 107 11.42 -15.70 5.87
CA GLY A 107 10.50 -15.32 6.96
C GLY A 107 10.49 -13.81 7.18
N LEU A 108 11.66 -13.17 7.19
CA LEU A 108 11.80 -11.72 7.33
C LEU A 108 11.12 -10.99 6.15
N PHE A 109 11.29 -11.48 4.93
CA PHE A 109 10.64 -10.92 3.75
C PHE A 109 9.11 -10.98 3.88
N MET A 110 8.56 -12.15 4.23
CA MET A 110 7.12 -12.29 4.42
C MET A 110 6.61 -11.42 5.58
N ALA A 111 7.33 -11.35 6.69
CA ALA A 111 6.99 -10.48 7.82
C ALA A 111 6.93 -9.00 7.41
N ALA A 112 7.89 -8.53 6.60
CA ALA A 112 7.89 -7.17 6.08
C ALA A 112 6.69 -6.89 5.14
N VAL A 113 6.37 -7.82 4.26
CA VAL A 113 5.20 -7.72 3.36
C VAL A 113 3.90 -7.66 4.16
N TYR A 114 3.69 -8.58 5.09
CA TYR A 114 2.50 -8.58 5.95
C TYR A 114 2.44 -7.32 6.82
N GLY A 115 3.56 -6.86 7.37
CA GLY A 115 3.63 -5.60 8.12
C GLY A 115 3.22 -4.39 7.30
N ALA A 116 3.66 -4.29 6.04
CA ALA A 116 3.27 -3.21 5.13
C ALA A 116 1.77 -3.24 4.81
N VAL A 117 1.21 -4.43 4.55
CA VAL A 117 -0.22 -4.62 4.29
C VAL A 117 -1.05 -4.26 5.52
N LEU A 118 -0.69 -4.75 6.70
CA LEU A 118 -1.39 -4.47 7.95
C LEU A 118 -1.33 -2.99 8.34
N SER A 119 -0.19 -2.31 8.12
CA SER A 119 -0.07 -0.87 8.35
C SER A 119 -1.02 -0.06 7.48
N THR A 120 -1.15 -0.45 6.20
CA THR A 120 -2.09 0.18 5.27
C THR A 120 -3.53 -0.11 5.67
N PHE A 121 -3.84 -1.37 6.00
CA PHE A 121 -5.17 -1.79 6.41
C PHE A 121 -5.65 -1.06 7.68
N SER A 122 -4.77 -0.94 8.68
CA SER A 122 -5.05 -0.18 9.90
C SER A 122 -5.31 1.31 9.62
N SER A 123 -4.58 1.91 8.68
CA SER A 123 -4.77 3.33 8.33
C SER A 123 -6.10 3.53 7.59
N MET A 124 -6.43 2.61 6.68
CA MET A 124 -7.68 2.63 5.93
C MET A 124 -8.90 2.46 6.84
N GLY A 125 -8.87 1.52 7.80
CA GLY A 125 -9.95 1.37 8.77
C GLY A 125 -10.18 2.64 9.59
N ASN A 126 -9.12 3.34 10.00
CA ASN A 126 -9.23 4.57 10.79
C ASN A 126 -9.87 5.68 9.97
N SER A 127 -9.54 5.75 8.68
CA SER A 127 -10.19 6.67 7.75
C SER A 127 -11.67 6.36 7.56
N VAL A 128 -12.04 5.11 7.33
CA VAL A 128 -13.44 4.70 7.18
C VAL A 128 -14.24 5.04 8.43
N ALA A 129 -13.72 4.72 9.61
CA ALA A 129 -14.42 5.01 10.86
C ALA A 129 -14.60 6.52 11.09
N CYS A 130 -13.60 7.34 10.74
CA CYS A 130 -13.70 8.79 10.84
C CYS A 130 -14.71 9.38 9.84
N VAL A 131 -14.72 8.90 8.59
CA VAL A 131 -15.71 9.31 7.58
C VAL A 131 -17.11 8.90 8.00
N LEU A 132 -17.29 7.67 8.49
CA LEU A 132 -18.58 7.22 9.04
C LEU A 132 -19.06 8.11 10.20
N TRP A 133 -18.15 8.50 11.09
CA TRP A 133 -18.49 9.37 12.20
C TRP A 133 -18.89 10.78 11.74
N GLU A 134 -18.02 11.45 10.98
CA GLU A 134 -18.22 12.85 10.58
C GLU A 134 -19.37 13.02 9.59
N ASP A 135 -19.52 12.13 8.62
CA ASP A 135 -20.50 12.30 7.53
C ASP A 135 -21.87 11.67 7.84
N PHE A 136 -21.93 10.60 8.64
CA PHE A 136 -23.18 9.86 8.86
C PHE A 136 -23.70 9.94 10.30
N LEU A 137 -22.84 9.80 11.31
CA LEU A 137 -23.30 9.72 12.70
C LEU A 137 -23.49 11.10 13.33
N LYS A 138 -22.49 11.98 13.22
CA LYS A 138 -22.50 13.33 13.83
C LYS A 138 -23.65 14.23 13.36
N PRO A 139 -24.13 14.17 12.10
CA PRO A 139 -25.29 14.94 11.66
C PRO A 139 -26.62 14.48 12.27
N LEU A 140 -26.72 13.25 12.79
CA LEU A 140 -27.93 12.73 13.42
C LEU A 140 -28.20 13.43 14.75
N SER A 141 -29.47 13.77 15.00
CA SER A 141 -29.92 14.51 16.20
C SER A 141 -29.53 13.84 17.52
N TYR A 142 -29.39 12.51 17.54
CA TYR A 142 -28.99 11.74 18.72
C TYR A 142 -27.50 11.90 19.08
N PHE A 143 -26.62 12.06 18.09
CA PHE A 143 -25.16 12.11 18.30
C PHE A 143 -24.59 13.54 18.28
N ARG A 144 -25.43 14.54 17.97
CA ARG A 144 -25.05 15.94 17.74
C ARG A 144 -24.38 16.65 18.93
N GLY A 145 -24.51 16.11 20.15
CA GLY A 145 -23.95 16.65 21.39
C GLY A 145 -22.85 15.81 22.03
N LEU A 146 -22.39 14.74 21.36
CA LEU A 146 -21.37 13.86 21.95
C LEU A 146 -19.97 14.47 21.78
N SER A 147 -19.22 14.47 22.88
CA SER A 147 -17.80 14.85 22.91
C SER A 147 -16.95 13.89 22.07
N ASP A 148 -15.84 14.39 21.50
CA ASP A 148 -14.87 13.60 20.73
C ASP A 148 -14.38 12.34 21.48
N SER A 149 -14.36 12.36 22.82
CA SER A 149 -14.02 11.18 23.62
C SER A 149 -15.07 10.06 23.55
N SER A 150 -16.34 10.41 23.36
CA SER A 150 -17.44 9.46 23.15
C SER A 150 -17.47 8.94 21.70
N ALA A 151 -17.08 9.79 20.75
CA ALA A 151 -16.89 9.41 19.34
C ALA A 151 -15.88 8.27 19.20
N ILE A 152 -14.74 8.38 19.89
CA ILE A 152 -13.70 7.36 19.89
C ILE A 152 -14.24 6.01 20.41
N ARG A 153 -15.06 5.99 21.47
CA ARG A 153 -15.64 4.75 22.00
C ARG A 153 -16.59 4.07 21.01
N VAL A 154 -17.39 4.84 20.29
CA VAL A 154 -18.32 4.31 19.27
C VAL A 154 -17.54 3.76 18.06
N ILE A 155 -16.48 4.47 17.65
CA ILE A 155 -15.58 4.03 16.57
C ILE A 155 -14.84 2.73 16.96
N TYR A 156 -14.38 2.62 18.21
CA TYR A 156 -13.68 1.41 18.69
C TYR A 156 -14.57 0.16 18.69
N ILE A 157 -15.87 0.30 18.92
CA ILE A 157 -16.83 -0.82 18.88
C ILE A 157 -16.98 -1.38 17.45
N TYR A 158 -16.77 -0.57 16.42
CA TYR A 158 -16.77 -0.99 15.01
C TYR A 158 -15.45 -1.62 14.54
N TYR A 159 -14.40 -1.56 15.36
CA TYR A 159 -13.05 -2.01 15.03
C TYR A 159 -12.73 -3.43 15.54
N ILE A 160 -13.69 -4.09 16.21
CA ILE A 160 -13.66 -5.50 16.64
C ILE A 160 -14.49 -6.32 15.65
#